data_AF-A0A388KHB5-F1
#
_entry.id   AF-A0A388KHB5-F1
#
_cell.length_a   1.000
_cell.length_b   1.000
_cell.length_c   1.000
_cell.angle_alpha   90.00
_cell.angle_beta   90.00
_cell.angle_gamma   90.00
#
_symmetry.space_group_name_H-M   'P 1'
#
loop_
_entity.id
_entity.type
_entity.pdbx_description
1 polymer ?
#
loop_
_entity_poly.entity_id
_entity_poly.type
_entity_poly.pdbx_seq_one_letter_code
_entity_poly.pdbx_strand_id
1 'polypeptide(L)'
;MTVTAAMAAAIAAAAEEEAIIRQRLLTRTTVTRGEPPLRKLLKRFAAFAAAAENEKTSVKDCAKASEAFLRELDFYYLSLERTNSVQDANTREQQNFVKLRESLQRSIENEQAEIESSKLQLEDAKQTRQHKVECEAIRRLITAEPARELSQKAISVLEADIAGLERECLSITKTLDLRRKQFALLLHAVEELQSEIGIGTQSEDAMSSAAGLAAPSSVASAVPSPAMAHGSAAPVTLPAGAIAVIDVPDDDVAPMDAS
;
A
#
# COMPACT_ATOMS: atom_id res chain seq x y z
N MET A 1 8.36 -29.82 15.64
CA MET A 1 8.11 -31.26 15.90
C MET A 1 7.13 -31.54 17.04
N THR A 2 6.95 -30.66 18.02
CA THR A 2 6.01 -30.85 19.15
C THR A 2 4.54 -30.62 18.77
N VAL A 3 4.25 -29.66 17.88
CA VAL A 3 2.89 -29.34 17.41
C VAL A 3 2.25 -30.52 16.66
N THR A 4 3.02 -31.25 15.85
CA THR A 4 2.54 -32.42 15.10
C THR A 4 2.24 -33.63 16.00
N ALA A 5 3.00 -33.82 17.08
CA ALA A 5 2.77 -34.89 18.05
C ALA A 5 1.51 -34.64 18.89
N ALA A 6 1.28 -33.39 19.29
CA ALA A 6 0.06 -32.99 20.01
C ALA A 6 -1.19 -33.15 19.12
N MET A 7 -1.09 -32.81 17.83
CA MET A 7 -2.18 -32.99 16.87
C MET A 7 -2.51 -34.48 16.63
N ALA A 8 -1.48 -35.32 16.51
CA ALA A 8 -1.66 -36.76 16.36
C ALA A 8 -2.31 -37.40 17.61
N ALA A 9 -1.92 -36.97 18.81
CA ALA A 9 -2.52 -37.43 20.06
C ALA A 9 -4.00 -37.01 20.18
N ALA A 10 -4.34 -35.78 19.77
CA ALA A 10 -5.72 -35.30 19.75
C ALA A 10 -6.61 -36.08 18.77
N ILE A 11 -6.06 -36.44 17.59
CA ILE A 11 -6.76 -37.26 16.59
C ILE A 11 -7.00 -38.69 17.12
N ALA A 12 -6.02 -39.28 17.80
CA ALA A 12 -6.15 -40.61 18.39
C ALA A 12 -7.20 -40.64 19.52
N ALA A 13 -7.20 -39.63 20.40
CA ALA A 13 -8.19 -39.49 21.47
C ALA A 13 -9.61 -39.32 20.91
N ALA A 14 -9.77 -38.54 19.83
CA ALA A 14 -11.05 -38.38 19.15
C ALA A 14 -11.54 -39.71 18.53
N ALA A 15 -10.65 -40.52 17.98
CA ALA A 15 -10.99 -41.82 17.40
C ALA A 15 -11.45 -42.84 18.47
N GLU A 16 -10.81 -42.85 19.64
CA GLU A 16 -11.21 -43.68 20.79
C GLU A 16 -12.58 -43.26 21.34
N GLU A 17 -12.82 -41.96 21.47
CA GLU A 17 -14.11 -41.42 21.90
C GLU A 17 -15.22 -41.78 20.89
N GLU A 18 -14.94 -41.68 19.60
CA GLU A 18 -15.87 -42.07 18.55
C GLU A 18 -16.18 -43.57 18.58
N ALA A 19 -15.20 -44.43 18.89
CA ALA A 19 -15.41 -45.86 19.07
C ALA A 19 -16.31 -46.18 20.29
N ILE A 20 -16.09 -45.49 21.42
CA ILE A 20 -16.92 -45.62 22.63
C ILE A 20 -18.35 -45.12 22.37
N ILE A 21 -18.50 -44.00 21.66
CA ILE A 21 -19.80 -43.44 21.28
C ILE A 21 -20.53 -44.38 20.32
N ARG A 22 -19.86 -44.90 19.29
CA ARG A 22 -20.41 -45.92 18.37
C ARG A 22 -20.89 -47.15 19.14
N GLN A 23 -20.07 -47.71 20.02
CA GLN A 23 -20.43 -48.89 20.81
C GLN A 23 -21.64 -48.61 21.71
N ARG A 24 -21.71 -47.43 22.35
CA ARG A 24 -22.87 -47.01 23.13
C ARG A 24 -24.12 -46.85 22.26
N LEU A 25 -24.01 -46.28 21.06
CA LEU A 25 -25.13 -46.11 20.12
C LEU A 25 -25.64 -47.47 19.58
N LEU A 26 -24.73 -48.36 19.21
CA LEU A 26 -25.02 -49.72 18.73
C LEU A 26 -25.71 -50.58 19.79
N THR A 27 -25.26 -50.50 21.04
CA THR A 27 -25.78 -51.34 22.14
C THR A 27 -26.96 -50.71 22.89
N ARG A 28 -27.17 -49.40 22.77
CA ARG A 28 -28.23 -48.65 23.45
C ARG A 28 -29.03 -47.84 22.45
N THR A 29 -29.94 -48.52 21.76
CA THR A 29 -30.71 -47.94 20.65
C THR A 29 -31.81 -46.95 21.08
N THR A 30 -32.04 -46.69 22.37
CA THR A 30 -32.98 -45.62 22.78
C THR A 30 -32.58 -44.93 24.09
N VAL A 31 -32.77 -43.61 24.12
CA VAL A 31 -32.55 -42.70 25.25
C VAL A 31 -33.42 -43.02 26.48
N THR A 32 -34.41 -43.91 26.36
CA THR A 32 -35.31 -44.30 27.46
C THR A 32 -34.78 -45.49 28.24
N ARG A 33 -34.73 -45.39 29.58
CA ARG A 33 -34.50 -46.52 30.51
C ARG A 33 -35.44 -47.68 30.13
N GLY A 34 -34.90 -48.77 29.57
CA GLY A 34 -35.66 -49.94 29.19
C GLY A 34 -34.75 -51.10 28.77
N GLU A 35 -35.29 -52.32 28.82
CA GLU A 35 -34.62 -53.51 28.28
C GLU A 35 -34.49 -53.39 26.74
N PRO A 36 -33.33 -53.72 26.13
CA PRO A 36 -33.16 -53.65 24.69
C PRO A 36 -34.25 -54.44 23.94
N PRO A 37 -34.81 -53.89 22.83
CA PRO A 37 -35.89 -54.54 22.09
C PRO A 37 -35.60 -55.99 21.70
N LEU A 38 -34.39 -56.27 21.22
CA LEU A 38 -33.95 -57.63 20.86
C LEU A 38 -33.90 -58.57 22.07
N ARG A 39 -33.47 -58.08 23.24
CA ARG A 39 -33.39 -58.89 24.46
C ARG A 39 -34.79 -59.22 24.99
N LYS A 40 -35.72 -58.26 24.90
CA LYS A 40 -37.12 -58.45 25.26
C LYS A 40 -37.81 -59.46 24.34
N LEU A 41 -37.56 -59.38 23.03
CA LEU A 41 -38.03 -60.35 22.04
C LEU A 41 -37.51 -61.76 22.34
N LEU A 42 -36.20 -61.90 22.61
CA LEU A 42 -35.57 -63.19 22.91
C LEU A 42 -36.18 -63.85 24.16
N LYS A 43 -36.48 -63.07 25.19
CA LYS A 43 -37.18 -63.58 26.39
C LYS A 43 -38.58 -64.10 26.08
N ARG A 44 -39.33 -63.42 25.20
CA ARG A 44 -40.67 -63.86 24.79
C ARG A 44 -40.60 -65.13 23.94
N PHE A 45 -39.61 -65.23 23.05
CA PHE A 45 -39.34 -66.43 22.28
C PHE A 45 -39.01 -67.63 23.19
N ALA A 46 -38.09 -67.45 24.15
CA ALA A 46 -37.73 -68.51 25.10
C ALA A 46 -38.93 -68.98 25.95
N ALA A 47 -39.79 -68.04 26.37
CA ALA A 47 -41.01 -68.39 27.10
C ALA A 47 -42.01 -69.18 26.25
N PHE A 48 -42.15 -68.86 24.96
CA PHE A 48 -42.96 -69.64 24.02
C PHE A 48 -42.39 -71.03 23.77
N ALA A 49 -41.08 -71.14 23.53
CA ALA A 49 -40.40 -72.43 23.34
C ALA A 49 -40.59 -73.35 24.56
N ALA A 50 -40.39 -72.82 25.78
CA ALA A 50 -40.59 -73.57 27.01
C ALA A 50 -42.06 -74.02 27.21
N ALA A 51 -43.03 -73.19 26.79
CA ALA A 51 -44.45 -73.54 26.84
C ALA A 51 -44.84 -74.61 25.80
N ALA A 52 -44.12 -74.67 24.67
CA ALA A 52 -44.32 -75.66 23.62
C ALA A 52 -43.70 -77.03 23.94
N GLU A 53 -42.56 -77.05 24.64
CA GLU A 53 -41.86 -78.28 25.04
C GLU A 53 -42.49 -78.97 26.26
N ASN A 54 -43.21 -78.22 27.11
CA ASN A 54 -43.80 -78.77 28.32
C ASN A 54 -45.18 -79.40 28.06
N GLU A 55 -45.23 -80.73 28.04
CA GLU A 55 -46.44 -81.56 27.83
C GLU A 55 -47.59 -81.28 28.82
N LYS A 56 -47.29 -80.66 29.98
CA LYS A 56 -48.30 -80.29 30.99
C LYS A 56 -48.93 -78.92 30.73
N THR A 57 -48.44 -78.16 29.75
CA THR A 57 -48.95 -76.82 29.44
C THR A 57 -50.26 -76.92 28.67
N SER A 58 -51.28 -76.16 29.08
CA SER A 58 -52.52 -76.10 28.33
C SER A 58 -52.30 -75.49 26.94
N VAL A 59 -52.98 -76.02 25.93
CA VAL A 59 -53.01 -75.47 24.56
C VAL A 59 -53.32 -73.96 24.57
N LYS A 60 -54.20 -73.51 25.48
CA LYS A 60 -54.56 -72.09 25.63
C LYS A 60 -53.39 -71.22 26.10
N ASP A 61 -52.54 -71.73 26.99
CA ASP A 61 -51.42 -70.95 27.53
C ASP A 61 -50.23 -70.95 26.59
N CYS A 62 -50.01 -72.04 25.84
CA CYS A 62 -49.09 -72.07 24.71
C CYS A 62 -49.50 -71.07 23.61
N ALA A 63 -50.79 -71.00 23.27
CA ALA A 63 -51.31 -70.03 22.30
C ALA A 63 -51.11 -68.57 22.77
N LYS A 64 -51.33 -68.27 24.06
CA LYS A 64 -51.05 -66.94 24.63
C LYS A 64 -49.57 -66.58 24.57
N ALA A 65 -48.68 -67.54 24.84
CA ALA A 65 -47.23 -67.33 24.75
C ALA A 65 -46.78 -67.06 23.31
N SER A 66 -47.37 -67.77 22.33
CA SER A 66 -47.16 -67.53 20.89
C SER A 66 -47.61 -66.12 20.49
N GLU A 67 -48.82 -65.73 20.88
CA GLU A 67 -49.36 -64.41 20.56
C GLU A 67 -48.57 -63.27 21.23
N ALA A 68 -48.03 -63.50 22.44
CA ALA A 68 -47.15 -62.55 23.11
C ALA A 68 -45.79 -62.43 22.41
N PHE A 69 -45.26 -63.52 21.86
CA PHE A 69 -44.04 -63.50 21.04
C PHE A 69 -44.26 -62.76 19.72
N LEU A 70 -45.33 -63.07 18.98
CA LEU A 70 -45.64 -62.41 17.70
C LEU A 70 -45.85 -60.91 17.87
N ARG A 71 -46.59 -60.47 18.91
CA ARG A 71 -46.71 -59.04 19.20
C ARG A 71 -45.36 -58.38 19.47
N GLU A 72 -44.48 -59.03 20.23
CA GLU A 72 -43.15 -58.46 20.50
C GLU A 72 -42.27 -58.45 19.24
N LEU A 73 -42.46 -59.41 18.33
CA LEU A 73 -41.80 -59.43 17.01
C LEU A 73 -42.25 -58.23 16.17
N ASP A 74 -43.55 -57.94 16.13
CA ASP A 74 -44.10 -56.79 15.41
C ASP A 74 -43.55 -55.46 15.97
N PHE A 75 -43.50 -55.33 17.30
CA PHE A 75 -42.90 -54.17 17.95
C PHE A 75 -41.41 -54.03 17.63
N TYR A 76 -40.66 -55.14 17.59
CA TYR A 76 -39.25 -55.12 17.22
C TYR A 76 -39.05 -54.70 15.76
N TYR A 77 -39.88 -55.21 14.85
CA TYR A 77 -39.85 -54.84 13.44
C TYR A 77 -40.12 -53.35 13.23
N LEU A 78 -41.17 -52.81 13.85
CA LEU A 78 -41.46 -51.37 13.80
C LEU A 78 -40.30 -50.51 14.35
N SER A 79 -39.63 -50.99 15.41
CA SER A 79 -38.45 -50.32 15.95
C SER A 79 -37.28 -50.33 14.95
N LEU A 80 -37.09 -51.40 14.19
CA LEU A 80 -36.05 -51.50 13.15
C LEU A 80 -36.34 -50.56 11.98
N GLU A 81 -37.57 -50.55 11.49
CA GLU A 81 -37.99 -49.63 10.42
C GLU A 81 -37.76 -48.17 10.81
N ARG A 82 -38.11 -47.81 12.05
CA ARG A 82 -37.83 -46.46 12.58
C ARG A 82 -36.34 -46.14 12.56
N THR A 83 -35.47 -47.06 13.01
CA THR A 83 -34.03 -46.82 13.01
C THR A 83 -33.46 -46.70 11.59
N ASN A 84 -33.96 -47.49 10.64
CA ASN A 84 -33.57 -47.38 9.23
C ASN A 84 -33.97 -46.02 8.65
N SER A 85 -35.20 -45.55 8.91
CA SER A 85 -35.66 -44.23 8.47
C SER A 85 -34.79 -43.09 9.04
N VAL A 86 -34.37 -43.20 10.31
CA VAL A 86 -33.44 -42.23 10.91
C VAL A 86 -32.05 -42.32 10.27
N GLN A 87 -31.55 -43.53 10.00
CA GLN A 87 -30.27 -43.71 9.30
C GLN A 87 -30.28 -43.08 7.91
N ASP A 88 -31.37 -43.27 7.14
CA ASP A 88 -31.51 -42.67 5.81
C ASP A 88 -31.56 -41.14 5.88
N ALA A 89 -32.29 -40.59 6.85
CA ALA A 89 -32.34 -39.15 7.09
C ALA A 89 -30.95 -38.59 7.44
N ASN A 90 -30.24 -39.22 8.38
CA ASN A 90 -28.88 -38.84 8.77
C ASN A 90 -27.89 -38.94 7.61
N THR A 91 -28.00 -39.97 6.77
CA THR A 91 -27.15 -40.13 5.58
C THR A 91 -27.36 -38.99 4.59
N ARG A 92 -28.62 -38.58 4.36
CA ARG A 92 -28.95 -37.43 3.52
C ARG A 92 -28.41 -36.13 4.12
N GLU A 93 -28.55 -35.95 5.43
CA GLU A 93 -28.07 -34.77 6.13
C GLU A 93 -26.53 -34.67 6.07
N GLN A 94 -25.83 -35.78 6.26
CA GLN A 94 -24.37 -35.85 6.13
C GLN A 94 -23.91 -35.41 4.72
N GLN A 95 -24.58 -35.88 3.67
CA GLN A 95 -24.28 -35.45 2.30
C GLN A 95 -24.52 -33.95 2.09
N ASN A 96 -25.56 -33.38 2.71
CA ASN A 96 -25.82 -31.95 2.65
C ASN A 96 -24.72 -31.15 3.36
N PHE A 97 -24.23 -31.62 4.53
CA PHE A 97 -23.13 -30.98 5.23
C PHE A 97 -21.82 -31.01 4.43
N VAL A 98 -21.55 -32.09 3.70
CA VAL A 98 -20.38 -32.16 2.81
C VAL A 98 -20.47 -31.07 1.73
N LYS A 99 -21.62 -30.95 1.05
CA LYS A 99 -21.84 -29.92 0.03
C LYS A 99 -21.74 -28.50 0.59
N LEU A 100 -22.32 -28.27 1.77
CA LEU A 100 -22.26 -26.97 2.44
C LEU A 100 -20.82 -26.60 2.79
N ARG A 101 -20.04 -27.55 3.33
CA ARG A 101 -18.63 -27.35 3.64
C ARG A 101 -17.81 -27.01 2.39
N GLU A 102 -18.04 -27.71 1.28
CA GLU A 102 -17.38 -27.40 0.01
C GLU A 102 -17.76 -26.01 -0.51
N SER A 103 -19.03 -25.62 -0.37
CA SER A 103 -19.48 -24.28 -0.75
C SER A 103 -18.85 -23.18 0.10
N LEU A 104 -18.77 -23.41 1.42
CA LEU A 104 -18.12 -22.48 2.33
C LEU A 104 -16.63 -22.34 2.02
N GLN A 105 -15.95 -23.47 1.77
CA GLN A 105 -14.53 -23.48 1.41
C GLN A 105 -14.27 -22.67 0.13
N ARG A 106 -15.12 -22.81 -0.89
CA ARG A 106 -15.06 -22.01 -2.12
C ARG A 106 -15.30 -20.51 -1.85
N SER A 107 -16.23 -20.16 -0.96
CA SER A 107 -16.46 -18.76 -0.57
C SER A 107 -15.21 -18.16 0.10
N ILE A 108 -14.60 -18.91 1.02
CA ILE A 108 -13.39 -18.49 1.72
C ILE A 108 -12.25 -18.24 0.73
N GLU A 109 -12.04 -19.15 -0.23
CA GLU A 109 -11.00 -18.99 -1.25
C GLU A 109 -11.25 -17.78 -2.15
N ASN A 110 -12.50 -17.54 -2.54
CA ASN A 110 -12.89 -16.38 -3.34
C ASN A 110 -12.68 -15.06 -2.56
N GLU A 111 -13.15 -14.99 -1.32
CA GLU A 111 -12.97 -13.81 -0.45
C GLU A 111 -11.50 -13.51 -0.19
N GLN A 112 -10.67 -14.54 -0.01
CA GLN A 112 -9.21 -14.38 0.11
C GLN A 112 -8.61 -13.78 -1.16
N ALA A 113 -9.02 -14.25 -2.35
CA ALA A 113 -8.58 -13.68 -3.62
C ALA A 113 -9.03 -12.22 -3.80
N GLU A 114 -10.25 -11.88 -3.39
CA GLU A 114 -10.77 -10.51 -3.40
C GLU A 114 -9.99 -9.59 -2.45
N ILE A 115 -9.61 -10.08 -1.27
CA ILE A 115 -8.76 -9.35 -0.32
C ILE A 115 -7.40 -9.05 -0.94
N GLU A 116 -6.75 -10.04 -1.55
CA GLU A 116 -5.44 -9.83 -2.19
C GLU A 116 -5.54 -8.86 -3.37
N SER A 117 -6.60 -8.95 -4.18
CA SER A 117 -6.87 -7.97 -5.25
C SER A 117 -7.06 -6.55 -4.69
N SER A 118 -7.84 -6.42 -3.62
CA SER A 118 -8.12 -5.12 -2.98
C SER A 118 -6.88 -4.50 -2.35
N LYS A 119 -5.96 -5.30 -1.80
CA LYS A 119 -4.66 -4.82 -1.30
C LYS A 119 -3.82 -4.23 -2.43
N LEU A 120 -3.76 -4.91 -3.58
CA LEU A 120 -3.01 -4.41 -4.73
C LEU A 120 -3.60 -3.08 -5.25
N GLN A 121 -4.92 -2.99 -5.36
CA GLN A 121 -5.60 -1.75 -5.76
C GLN A 121 -5.33 -0.61 -4.76
N LEU A 122 -5.27 -0.91 -3.46
CA LEU A 122 -4.95 0.08 -2.44
C LEU A 122 -3.50 0.58 -2.57
N GLU A 123 -2.55 -0.28 -2.90
CA GLU A 123 -1.16 0.11 -3.13
C GLU A 123 -1.03 1.01 -4.37
N ASP A 124 -1.70 0.67 -5.46
CA ASP A 124 -1.74 1.49 -6.68
C ASP A 124 -2.38 2.86 -6.42
N ALA A 125 -3.49 2.90 -5.68
CA ALA A 125 -4.14 4.14 -5.28
C ALA A 125 -3.24 5.03 -4.41
N LYS A 126 -2.44 4.43 -3.51
CA LYS A 126 -1.46 5.16 -2.70
C LYS A 126 -0.35 5.76 -3.57
N GLN A 127 0.19 5.02 -4.52
CA GLN A 127 1.20 5.53 -5.45
C GLN A 127 0.64 6.68 -6.29
N THR A 128 -0.57 6.50 -6.85
CA THR A 128 -1.25 7.56 -7.61
C THR A 128 -1.47 8.82 -6.77
N ARG A 129 -1.87 8.67 -5.50
CA ARG A 129 -2.01 9.81 -4.58
C ARG A 129 -0.66 10.49 -4.33
N GLN A 130 0.40 9.73 -4.10
CA GLN A 130 1.74 10.28 -3.89
C GLN A 130 2.20 11.09 -5.10
N HIS A 131 2.07 10.55 -6.31
CA HIS A 131 2.42 11.27 -7.55
C HIS A 131 1.60 12.55 -7.72
N LYS A 132 0.30 12.54 -7.37
CA LYS A 132 -0.55 13.73 -7.40
C LYS A 132 -0.04 14.81 -6.44
N VAL A 133 0.33 14.44 -5.22
CA VAL A 133 0.86 15.37 -4.22
C VAL A 133 2.21 15.95 -4.66
N GLU A 134 3.11 15.13 -5.20
CA GLU A 134 4.40 15.58 -5.73
C GLU A 134 4.23 16.55 -6.91
N CYS A 135 3.31 16.24 -7.83
CA CYS A 135 2.99 17.14 -8.94
C CYS A 135 2.36 18.46 -8.47
N GLU A 136 1.51 18.41 -7.44
CA GLU A 136 0.92 19.61 -6.86
C GLU A 136 1.99 20.49 -6.17
N ALA A 137 2.95 19.89 -5.47
CA ALA A 137 4.07 20.61 -4.89
C ALA A 137 4.90 21.33 -5.96
N ILE A 138 5.22 20.65 -7.07
CA ILE A 138 5.92 21.27 -8.21
C ILE A 138 5.07 22.38 -8.84
N ARG A 139 3.76 22.18 -8.99
CA ARG A 139 2.83 23.20 -9.53
C ARG A 139 2.84 24.46 -8.67
N ARG A 140 2.85 24.33 -7.34
CA ARG A 140 2.92 25.48 -6.42
C ARG A 140 4.23 26.25 -6.60
N LEU A 141 5.36 25.56 -6.73
CA LEU A 141 6.65 26.20 -7.01
C LEU A 141 6.65 26.94 -8.35
N ILE A 142 6.14 26.32 -9.42
CA ILE A 142 6.03 26.96 -10.74
C ILE A 142 5.12 28.19 -10.70
N THR A 143 4.04 28.14 -9.92
CA THR A 143 3.07 29.26 -9.82
C THR A 143 3.63 30.44 -9.03
N ALA A 144 4.60 30.20 -8.14
CA ALA A 144 5.28 31.27 -7.40
C ALA A 144 6.22 32.09 -8.30
N GLU A 145 6.71 31.52 -9.39
CA GLU A 145 7.54 32.21 -10.38
C GLU A 145 6.68 33.04 -11.34
N PRO A 146 7.17 34.23 -11.78
CA PRO A 146 6.45 35.06 -12.74
C PRO A 146 6.31 34.37 -14.10
N ALA A 147 5.27 34.75 -14.85
CA ALA A 147 5.04 34.23 -16.18
C ALA A 147 6.28 34.43 -17.07
N ARG A 148 6.70 33.36 -17.76
CA ARG A 148 7.91 33.36 -18.61
C ARG A 148 7.94 34.50 -19.64
N GLU A 149 6.77 34.86 -20.18
CA GLU A 149 6.63 35.97 -21.12
C GLU A 149 7.02 37.33 -20.52
N LEU A 150 6.70 37.56 -19.25
CA LEU A 150 7.08 38.80 -18.55
C LEU A 150 8.60 38.87 -18.36
N SER A 151 9.20 37.77 -17.89
CA SER A 151 10.67 37.68 -17.76
C SER A 151 11.37 37.84 -19.11
N GLN A 152 10.83 37.24 -20.18
CA GLN A 152 11.39 37.36 -21.52
C GLN A 152 11.31 38.79 -22.07
N LYS A 153 10.19 39.50 -21.82
CA LYS A 153 10.06 40.92 -22.17
C LYS A 153 11.07 41.78 -21.41
N ALA A 154 11.22 41.56 -20.11
CA ALA A 154 12.20 42.29 -19.30
C ALA A 154 13.63 42.08 -19.81
N ILE A 155 14.00 40.84 -20.17
CA ILE A 155 15.30 40.54 -20.80
C ILE A 155 15.47 41.34 -22.10
N SER A 156 14.46 41.31 -22.99
CA SER A 156 14.57 42.01 -24.29
C SER A 156 14.74 43.53 -24.15
N VAL A 157 14.10 44.13 -23.14
CA VAL A 157 14.23 45.56 -22.84
C VAL A 157 15.63 45.86 -22.33
N LEU A 158 16.13 45.08 -21.37
CA LEU A 158 17.48 45.25 -20.83
C LEU A 158 18.57 45.06 -21.90
N GLU A 159 18.39 44.08 -22.81
CA GLU A 159 19.30 43.88 -23.94
C GLU A 159 19.32 45.10 -24.89
N ALA A 160 18.15 45.69 -25.18
CA ALA A 160 18.06 46.90 -25.99
C ALA A 160 18.72 48.11 -25.30
N ASP A 161 18.56 48.25 -23.98
CA ASP A 161 19.16 49.31 -23.19
C ASP A 161 20.69 49.18 -23.14
N ILE A 162 21.22 47.96 -22.94
CA ILE A 162 22.66 47.68 -22.99
C ILE A 162 23.22 48.08 -24.37
N ALA A 163 22.58 47.63 -25.46
CA ALA A 163 23.00 48.00 -26.80
C ALA A 163 22.92 49.51 -27.06
N GLY A 164 22.00 50.21 -26.38
CA GLY A 164 21.90 51.67 -26.35
C GLY A 164 23.10 52.34 -25.68
N LEU A 165 23.38 51.93 -24.44
CA LEU A 165 24.48 52.44 -23.64
C LEU A 165 25.84 52.17 -24.30
N GLU A 166 26.04 51.01 -24.90
CA GLU A 166 27.27 50.69 -25.64
C GLU A 166 27.48 51.65 -26.81
N ARG A 167 26.43 51.96 -27.58
CA ARG A 167 26.49 52.94 -28.68
C ARG A 167 26.83 54.35 -28.16
N GLU A 168 26.24 54.76 -27.05
CA GLU A 168 26.53 56.05 -26.43
C GLU A 168 27.96 56.12 -25.92
N CYS A 169 28.43 55.09 -25.20
CA CYS A 169 29.81 54.98 -24.74
C CYS A 169 30.80 55.06 -25.92
N LEU A 170 30.52 54.36 -27.02
CA LEU A 170 31.35 54.45 -28.24
C LEU A 170 31.35 55.86 -28.83
N SER A 171 30.21 56.56 -28.82
CA SER A 171 30.10 57.94 -29.28
C SER A 171 30.91 58.91 -28.42
N ILE A 172 30.79 58.78 -27.10
CA ILE A 172 31.53 59.60 -26.13
C ILE A 172 33.04 59.35 -26.26
N THR A 173 33.47 58.09 -26.32
CA THR A 173 34.89 57.73 -26.50
C THR A 173 35.46 58.35 -27.78
N LYS A 174 34.75 58.24 -28.91
CA LYS A 174 35.16 58.89 -30.17
C LYS A 174 35.28 60.41 -30.02
N THR A 175 34.35 61.04 -29.30
CA THR A 175 34.36 62.48 -29.06
C THR A 175 35.53 62.89 -28.17
N LEU A 176 35.80 62.13 -27.11
CA LEU A 176 36.94 62.35 -26.21
C LEU A 176 38.26 62.21 -26.98
N ASP A 177 38.41 61.16 -27.78
CA ASP A 177 39.61 60.96 -28.61
C ASP A 177 39.85 62.11 -29.58
N LEU A 178 38.78 62.64 -30.19
CA LEU A 178 38.87 63.83 -31.04
C LEU A 178 39.33 65.05 -30.24
N ARG A 179 38.74 65.31 -29.06
CA ARG A 179 39.15 66.42 -28.19
C ARG A 179 40.59 66.27 -27.71
N ARG A 180 41.02 65.06 -27.34
CA ARG A 180 42.40 64.74 -26.97
C ARG A 180 43.37 65.10 -28.10
N LYS A 181 43.04 64.74 -29.34
CA LYS A 181 43.83 65.12 -30.53
C LYS A 181 43.87 66.64 -30.75
N GLN A 182 42.72 67.32 -30.59
CA GLN A 182 42.64 68.78 -30.70
C GLN A 182 43.48 69.49 -29.62
N PHE A 183 43.43 69.03 -28.37
CA PHE A 183 44.25 69.57 -27.27
C PHE A 183 45.75 69.34 -27.49
N ALA A 184 46.15 68.16 -27.97
CA ALA A 184 47.55 67.90 -28.30
C ALA A 184 48.07 68.85 -29.39
N LEU A 185 47.26 69.14 -30.41
CA LEU A 185 47.60 70.12 -31.44
C LEU A 185 47.76 71.54 -30.85
N LEU A 186 46.85 71.95 -29.96
CA LEU A 186 46.92 73.24 -29.29
C LEU A 186 48.17 73.38 -28.43
N LEU A 187 48.51 72.34 -27.66
CA LEU A 187 49.73 72.32 -26.84
C LEU A 187 50.99 72.48 -27.71
N HIS A 188 51.07 71.78 -28.83
CA HIS A 188 52.17 71.93 -29.79
C HIS A 188 52.27 73.37 -30.33
N ALA A 189 51.14 73.98 -30.71
CA ALA A 189 51.13 75.37 -31.17
C ALA A 189 51.55 76.37 -30.06
N VAL A 190 51.18 76.11 -28.80
CA VAL A 190 51.64 76.92 -27.66
C VAL A 190 53.14 76.77 -27.44
N GLU A 191 53.68 75.54 -27.53
CA GLU A 191 55.12 75.28 -27.44
C GLU A 191 55.90 75.98 -28.57
N GLU A 192 55.39 75.95 -29.81
CA GLU A 192 55.95 76.70 -30.93
C GLU A 192 55.99 78.21 -30.67
N LEU A 193 54.87 78.79 -30.23
CA LEU A 193 54.79 80.22 -29.91
C LEU A 193 55.71 80.60 -28.73
N GLN A 194 55.83 79.76 -27.70
CA GLN A 194 56.77 79.98 -26.60
C GLN A 194 58.23 79.94 -27.07
N SER A 195 58.55 79.03 -28.00
CA SER A 195 59.86 78.97 -28.66
C SER A 195 60.14 80.22 -29.50
N GLU A 196 59.16 80.74 -30.23
CA GLU A 196 59.29 81.94 -31.08
C GLU A 196 59.44 83.24 -30.27
N ILE A 197 58.73 83.38 -29.14
CA ILE A 197 58.77 84.58 -28.29
C ILE A 197 60.08 84.67 -27.47
N GLY A 198 60.95 83.66 -27.55
CA GLY A 198 62.24 83.66 -26.85
C GLY A 198 62.09 83.56 -25.32
N ILE A 199 60.91 83.18 -24.81
CA ILE A 199 60.74 82.65 -23.45
C ILE A 199 61.14 81.16 -23.48
N GLY A 200 62.27 80.88 -24.12
CA GLY A 200 63.09 79.76 -23.71
C GLY A 200 63.82 80.25 -22.47
N THR A 201 63.23 80.05 -21.29
CA THR A 201 64.06 79.94 -20.09
C THR A 201 65.09 78.84 -20.35
N GLN A 202 66.31 79.25 -20.68
CA GLN A 202 67.48 78.48 -20.28
C GLN A 202 67.74 78.82 -18.81
N SER A 203 67.27 77.94 -17.92
CA SER A 203 67.86 77.71 -16.60
C SER A 203 67.38 76.35 -16.07
N GLU A 204 68.26 75.38 -16.24
CA GLU A 204 68.69 74.32 -15.32
C GLU A 204 67.80 73.91 -14.12
N ASP A 205 67.76 72.58 -13.97
CA ASP A 205 67.82 71.80 -12.73
C ASP A 205 66.69 71.94 -11.69
N ALA A 206 65.85 70.89 -11.63
CA ALA A 206 65.78 69.96 -10.49
C ALA A 206 64.51 69.09 -10.56
N MET A 207 64.63 67.87 -11.07
CA MET A 207 63.79 66.77 -10.61
C MET A 207 64.66 65.79 -9.83
N SER A 208 64.91 66.14 -8.56
CA SER A 208 65.22 65.15 -7.54
C SER A 208 64.02 65.02 -6.60
N SER A 209 63.38 63.85 -6.72
CA SER A 209 62.80 63.03 -5.65
C SER A 209 61.61 63.57 -4.84
N ALA A 210 60.45 62.90 -4.88
CA ALA A 210 60.19 61.70 -4.07
C ALA A 210 58.70 61.26 -4.11
N ALA A 211 58.51 59.95 -3.91
CA ALA A 211 57.34 59.24 -3.35
C ALA A 211 56.19 58.81 -4.30
N GLY A 212 56.30 57.56 -4.77
CA GLY A 212 55.36 56.48 -4.44
C GLY A 212 53.97 56.49 -5.06
N LEU A 213 53.69 55.54 -5.97
CA LEU A 213 52.98 54.30 -5.62
C LEU A 213 52.75 53.41 -6.85
N ALA A 214 53.06 52.13 -6.66
CA ALA A 214 52.38 50.96 -7.19
C ALA A 214 52.14 50.85 -8.71
N ALA A 215 52.94 49.98 -9.34
CA ALA A 215 52.48 49.18 -10.47
C ALA A 215 51.25 48.34 -10.05
N PRO A 216 50.39 47.98 -11.02
CA PRO A 216 50.10 46.57 -11.13
C PRO A 216 50.40 46.01 -12.50
N SER A 217 50.87 44.78 -12.40
CA SER A 217 51.16 43.80 -13.41
C SER A 217 50.00 43.57 -14.39
N SER A 218 50.41 43.37 -15.64
CA SER A 218 49.94 42.29 -16.50
C SER A 218 49.38 41.11 -15.70
N VAL A 219 48.09 40.81 -15.90
CA VAL A 219 47.56 39.47 -15.63
C VAL A 219 46.89 38.99 -16.90
N ALA A 220 47.58 38.04 -17.50
CA ALA A 220 47.10 37.17 -18.54
C ALA A 220 45.92 36.34 -18.04
N SER A 221 44.99 36.13 -18.97
CA SER A 221 44.15 34.96 -19.16
C SER A 221 44.53 33.73 -18.31
N ALA A 222 43.59 33.28 -17.47
CA ALA A 222 43.52 31.89 -17.02
C ALA A 222 42.07 31.54 -16.66
N VAL A 223 41.46 30.79 -17.57
CA VAL A 223 40.26 29.96 -17.35
C VAL A 223 40.49 29.00 -16.17
N PRO A 224 39.44 28.64 -15.42
CA PRO A 224 39.38 27.31 -14.84
C PRO A 224 38.13 26.55 -15.31
N SER A 225 38.39 25.36 -15.85
CA SER A 225 37.44 24.26 -15.96
C SER A 225 37.10 23.68 -14.57
N PRO A 226 35.97 22.97 -14.41
CA PRO A 226 35.48 22.51 -13.13
C PRO A 226 36.17 21.21 -12.69
N ALA A 227 36.62 21.17 -11.44
CA ALA A 227 37.08 19.95 -10.78
C ALA A 227 36.02 19.46 -9.79
N MET A 228 35.66 18.20 -9.97
CA MET A 228 34.82 17.39 -9.10
C MET A 228 35.44 17.27 -7.70
N ALA A 229 34.65 17.48 -6.65
CA ALA A 229 34.97 16.99 -5.31
C ALA A 229 33.69 16.56 -4.59
N HIS A 230 33.61 15.25 -4.38
CA HIS A 230 32.72 14.58 -3.45
C HIS A 230 32.85 15.16 -2.04
N GLY A 231 31.72 15.36 -1.37
CA GLY A 231 31.64 15.78 0.03
C GLY A 231 30.29 15.42 0.63
N SER A 232 30.22 14.18 1.12
CA SER A 232 29.15 13.57 1.90
C SER A 232 28.64 14.48 3.04
N ALA A 233 27.32 14.66 3.12
CA ALA A 233 26.63 15.01 4.36
C ALA A 233 25.25 14.33 4.38
N ALA A 234 24.98 13.70 5.52
CA ALA A 234 23.95 12.72 5.85
C ALA A 234 22.48 13.20 5.70
N PRO A 235 21.52 12.25 5.66
CA PRO A 235 20.09 12.53 5.47
C PRO A 235 19.46 13.20 6.69
N VAL A 236 18.74 14.29 6.46
CA VAL A 236 17.83 14.88 7.45
C VAL A 236 16.64 13.95 7.61
N THR A 237 16.64 13.24 8.73
CA THR A 237 15.50 12.47 9.22
C THR A 237 14.60 13.44 9.99
N LEU A 238 13.35 13.62 9.57
CA LEU A 238 12.33 14.31 10.38
C LEU A 238 11.16 13.37 10.65
N PRO A 239 10.56 13.47 11.85
CA PRO A 239 9.87 12.37 12.50
C PRO A 239 8.47 12.12 11.94
N ALA A 240 8.10 10.84 11.94
CA ALA A 240 6.74 10.38 11.80
C ALA A 240 5.90 10.84 13.01
N GLY A 241 4.68 11.32 12.73
CA GLY A 241 3.60 11.34 13.72
C GLY A 241 2.94 12.70 13.94
N ALA A 242 2.09 13.12 13.00
CA ALA A 242 0.88 13.90 13.31
C ALA A 242 -0.07 13.78 12.12
N ILE A 243 -1.01 12.84 12.20
CA ILE A 243 -2.18 12.79 11.32
C ILE A 243 -3.08 13.95 11.77
N ALA A 244 -3.00 15.08 11.07
CA ALA A 244 -4.07 16.07 11.11
C ALA A 244 -5.14 15.59 10.11
N VAL A 245 -6.27 15.14 10.65
CA VAL A 245 -7.52 14.94 9.91
C VAL A 245 -7.92 16.30 9.37
N ILE A 246 -7.74 16.52 8.06
CA ILE A 246 -8.38 17.62 7.37
C ILE A 246 -9.71 17.07 6.88
N ASP A 247 -10.75 17.44 7.62
CA ASP A 247 -12.14 17.33 7.22
C ASP A 247 -12.32 18.12 5.92
N VAL A 248 -12.64 17.44 4.83
CA VAL A 248 -13.10 18.10 3.60
C VAL A 248 -14.62 18.07 3.67
N PRO A 249 -15.30 19.22 3.70
CA PRO A 249 -16.76 19.26 3.76
C PRO A 249 -17.34 18.65 2.48
N ASP A 250 -18.37 17.83 2.65
CA ASP A 250 -19.19 17.26 1.60
C ASP A 250 -19.69 18.36 0.64
N ASP A 251 -19.27 18.30 -0.63
CA ASP A 251 -19.90 19.08 -1.70
C ASP A 251 -21.22 18.40 -2.08
N ASP A 252 -22.31 19.14 -1.83
CA ASP A 252 -23.69 18.87 -2.20
C ASP A 252 -23.82 18.43 -3.67
N VAL A 253 -24.12 17.14 -3.89
CA VAL A 253 -24.69 16.66 -5.15
C VAL A 253 -26.19 16.89 -5.10
N ALA A 254 -26.64 18.02 -5.63
CA ALA A 254 -28.05 18.26 -5.92
C ALA A 254 -28.55 17.26 -7.00
N PRO A 255 -29.74 16.66 -6.83
CA PRO A 255 -30.29 15.75 -7.83
C PRO A 255 -30.77 16.53 -9.07
N MET A 256 -30.31 16.11 -10.25
CA MET A 256 -30.85 16.55 -11.52
C MET A 256 -32.34 16.20 -11.63
N ASP A 257 -33.13 17.22 -11.96
CA ASP A 257 -34.55 17.13 -12.29
C ASP A 257 -34.84 16.09 -13.37
N ALA A 258 -35.89 15.31 -13.11
CA ALA A 258 -36.56 14.50 -14.10
C ALA A 258 -37.47 15.38 -14.97
N SER A 259 -37.37 15.22 -16.28
CA SER A 259 -38.39 15.58 -17.27
C SER A 259 -38.41 14.54 -18.37
#